data_AF-A0A0G1Q2T4-F1
#
_entry.id   AF-A0A0G1Q2T4-F1
#
_cell.length_a   1.000
_cell.length_b   1.000
_cell.length_c   1.000
_cell.angle_alpha   90.00
_cell.angle_beta   90.00
_cell.angle_gamma   90.00
#
_symmetry.space_group_name_H-M   'P 1'
#
loop_
_entity.id
_entity.type
_entity.pdbx_description
1 polymer ?
#
loop_
_entity_poly.entity_id
_entity_poly.type
_entity_poly.pdbx_seq_one_letter_code
_entity_poly.pdbx_strand_id
1 'polypeptide(L)'
;MLTKQVKKILQNKEIEDQPFPEVVPHTHNGIDSPALGANTVDSVNIKPGAVGDAELDDFSVTEQKLADAAVATQKIKDDAITAAKVYKAGSVITVSAQIAEAIILTAHIGT
;
A
#
# COMPACT_ATOMS: atom_id res chain seq x y z
N MET A 1 49.25 4.51 -18.99
CA MET A 1 50.31 3.68 -18.36
C MET A 1 49.69 2.41 -17.82
N LEU A 2 50.31 1.24 -18.01
CA LEU A 2 49.80 -0.05 -17.50
C LEU A 2 49.94 -0.09 -15.96
N THR A 3 48.88 -0.50 -15.26
CA THR A 3 48.89 -0.64 -13.80
C THR A 3 49.85 -1.75 -13.35
N LYS A 4 50.31 -1.69 -12.09
CA LYS A 4 51.28 -2.65 -11.52
C LYS A 4 50.80 -4.10 -11.68
N GLN A 5 49.50 -4.35 -11.57
CA GLN A 5 48.89 -5.67 -11.79
C GLN A 5 49.00 -6.11 -13.25
N VAL A 6 48.65 -5.26 -14.21
CA VAL A 6 48.72 -5.60 -15.65
C VAL A 6 50.16 -5.90 -16.09
N LYS A 7 51.15 -5.18 -15.57
CA LYS A 7 52.58 -5.49 -15.81
C LYS A 7 53.01 -6.86 -15.25
N LYS A 8 52.49 -7.27 -14.09
CA LYS A 8 52.83 -8.55 -13.45
C LYS A 8 52.22 -9.74 -14.20
N ILE A 9 50.96 -9.61 -14.67
CA ILE A 9 50.27 -10.61 -15.49
C ILE A 9 51.06 -10.89 -16.78
N LEU A 10 51.48 -9.83 -17.48
CA LEU A 10 52.26 -9.96 -18.73
C LEU A 10 53.67 -10.52 -18.52
N GLN A 11 54.18 -10.53 -17.28
CA GLN A 11 55.52 -11.04 -16.94
C GLN A 11 55.48 -12.44 -16.30
N ASN A 12 54.30 -13.08 -16.20
CA ASN A 12 54.13 -14.38 -15.54
C ASN A 12 54.78 -14.46 -14.15
N LYS A 13 54.81 -13.34 -13.41
CA LYS A 13 55.26 -13.31 -12.01
C LYS A 13 54.04 -13.49 -11.11
N GLU A 14 54.11 -14.45 -10.19
CA GLU A 14 53.08 -14.65 -9.17
C GLU A 14 52.77 -13.31 -8.48
N ILE A 15 51.48 -13.02 -8.37
CA ILE A 15 51.00 -11.91 -7.55
C ILE A 15 50.92 -12.48 -6.13
N GLU A 16 51.48 -11.79 -5.14
CA GLU A 16 51.27 -12.13 -3.72
C GLU A 16 49.77 -12.33 -3.49
N ASP A 17 49.38 -13.48 -2.92
CA ASP A 17 47.98 -13.77 -2.60
C ASP A 17 47.41 -12.61 -1.80
N GLN A 18 46.57 -11.81 -2.45
CA GLN A 18 45.79 -10.81 -1.76
C GLN A 18 44.61 -11.58 -1.17
N PRO A 19 44.38 -11.53 0.16
CA PRO A 19 43.17 -12.11 0.72
C PRO A 19 41.98 -11.49 -0.01
N PHE A 20 41.06 -12.32 -0.49
CA PHE A 20 39.80 -11.80 -1.01
C PHE A 20 39.21 -10.88 0.05
N PRO A 21 38.81 -9.64 -0.29
CA PRO A 21 38.17 -8.79 0.69
C PRO A 21 36.97 -9.55 1.24
N GLU A 22 36.93 -9.73 2.55
CA GLU A 22 35.75 -10.28 3.23
C GLU A 22 34.65 -9.23 3.06
N VAL A 23 33.86 -9.39 2.01
CA VAL A 23 32.61 -8.65 1.86
C VAL A 23 31.73 -9.10 3.01
N VAL A 24 31.40 -8.18 3.92
CA VAL A 24 30.38 -8.38 4.94
C VAL A 24 29.18 -9.10 4.31
N PRO A 25 28.62 -10.14 4.94
CA PRO A 25 27.42 -10.80 4.44
C PRO A 25 26.37 -9.74 4.18
N HIS A 26 25.98 -9.56 2.93
CA HIS A 26 24.82 -8.75 2.63
C HIS A 26 23.63 -9.56 3.10
N THR A 27 22.82 -8.96 3.96
CA THR A 27 21.49 -9.48 4.21
C THR A 27 20.62 -9.06 3.01
N HIS A 28 19.52 -9.78 2.79
CA HIS A 28 18.51 -9.40 1.79
C HIS A 28 17.23 -9.05 2.54
N ASN A 29 17.36 -8.24 3.60
CA ASN A 29 16.22 -7.83 4.43
C ASN A 29 15.61 -6.50 3.96
N GLY A 30 15.99 -6.01 2.78
CA GLY A 30 15.47 -4.79 2.18
C GLY A 30 16.04 -3.48 2.75
N ILE A 31 16.81 -3.53 3.85
CA ILE A 31 17.44 -2.35 4.47
C ILE A 31 18.84 -2.11 3.88
N ASP A 32 19.54 -3.16 3.47
CA ASP A 32 20.90 -3.16 2.94
C ASP A 32 21.01 -3.53 1.45
N SER A 33 19.90 -3.97 0.84
CA SER A 33 19.80 -4.10 -0.61
C SER A 33 19.60 -2.70 -1.24
N PRO A 34 20.19 -2.41 -2.42
CA PRO A 34 19.89 -1.18 -3.13
C PRO A 34 18.37 -1.05 -3.27
N ALA A 35 17.81 0.07 -2.79
CA ALA A 35 16.40 0.35 -2.94
C ALA A 35 16.00 0.20 -4.42
N LEU A 36 14.84 -0.40 -4.67
CA LEU A 36 14.28 -0.45 -6.01
C LEU A 36 14.20 0.98 -6.56
N GLY A 37 14.64 1.17 -7.79
CA GLY A 37 14.57 2.48 -8.44
C GLY A 37 13.13 2.98 -8.49
N ALA A 38 12.94 4.30 -8.55
CA ALA A 38 11.61 4.88 -8.68
C ALA A 38 10.88 4.29 -9.89
N ASN A 39 9.61 3.93 -9.71
CA ASN A 39 8.74 3.37 -10.75
C ASN A 39 9.23 2.05 -11.39
N THR A 40 10.11 1.30 -10.72
CA THR A 40 10.60 0.00 -11.24
C THR A 40 9.69 -1.19 -10.91
N VAL A 41 8.73 -0.98 -9.99
CA VAL A 41 7.70 -1.97 -9.64
C VAL A 41 6.39 -1.58 -10.29
N ASP A 42 5.86 -2.47 -11.12
CA ASP A 42 4.55 -2.34 -11.76
C ASP A 42 3.67 -3.58 -11.50
N SER A 43 2.53 -3.67 -12.18
CA SER A 43 1.58 -4.76 -12.00
C SER A 43 2.11 -6.14 -12.41
N VAL A 44 3.14 -6.24 -13.26
CA VAL A 44 3.73 -7.54 -13.63
C VAL A 44 4.62 -8.10 -12.52
N ASN A 45 5.10 -7.25 -11.62
CA ASN A 45 5.91 -7.66 -10.47
C ASN A 45 5.05 -8.16 -9.30
N ILE A 46 3.79 -7.72 -9.21
CA ILE A 46 2.89 -8.03 -8.10
C ILE A 46 1.95 -9.19 -8.51
N LYS A 47 2.21 -10.37 -7.96
CA LYS A 47 1.33 -11.54 -8.20
C LYS A 47 -0.05 -11.32 -7.57
N PRO A 48 -1.12 -11.94 -8.13
CA PRO A 48 -2.43 -11.93 -7.50
C PRO A 48 -2.37 -12.42 -6.05
N GLY A 49 -2.90 -11.62 -5.12
CA GLY A 49 -2.89 -11.92 -3.68
C GLY A 49 -1.56 -11.70 -2.96
N ALA A 50 -0.54 -11.11 -3.62
CA ALA A 50 0.74 -10.81 -2.99
C ALA A 50 0.69 -9.66 -1.97
N VAL A 51 -0.36 -8.84 -2.00
CA VAL A 51 -0.63 -7.79 -1.01
C VAL A 51 -1.81 -8.24 -0.16
N GLY A 52 -1.55 -8.56 1.11
CA GLY A 52 -2.53 -8.89 2.12
C GLY A 52 -2.55 -7.86 3.25
N ASP A 53 -3.12 -8.26 4.38
CA ASP A 53 -3.30 -7.37 5.54
C ASP A 53 -1.95 -6.95 6.15
N ALA A 54 -0.93 -7.81 6.10
CA ALA A 54 0.39 -7.53 6.67
C ALA A 54 1.17 -6.47 5.88
N GLU A 55 0.84 -6.27 4.60
CA GLU A 55 1.46 -5.28 3.72
C GLU A 55 0.71 -3.94 3.74
N LEU A 56 -0.44 -3.85 4.42
CA LEU A 56 -1.26 -2.65 4.54
C LEU A 56 -1.22 -2.12 5.97
N ASP A 57 -0.32 -1.18 6.24
CA ASP A 57 -0.26 -0.49 7.53
C ASP A 57 -1.58 0.23 7.87
N ASP A 58 -1.80 0.45 9.17
CA ASP A 58 -2.93 1.22 9.66
C ASP A 58 -3.02 2.60 8.99
N PHE A 59 -4.22 2.96 8.55
CA PHE A 59 -4.52 4.21 7.85
C PHE A 59 -3.76 4.43 6.51
N SER A 60 -3.12 3.39 5.97
CA SER A 60 -2.39 3.49 4.69
C SER A 60 -3.32 3.76 3.50
N VAL A 61 -4.59 3.33 3.53
CA VAL A 61 -5.59 3.61 2.50
C VAL A 61 -6.40 4.85 2.89
N THR A 62 -6.05 6.00 2.31
CA THR A 62 -6.75 7.27 2.54
C THR A 62 -7.82 7.52 1.47
N GLU A 63 -8.69 8.49 1.71
CA GLU A 63 -9.74 8.90 0.76
C GLU A 63 -9.17 9.20 -0.64
N GLN A 64 -8.07 9.94 -0.72
CA GLN A 64 -7.44 10.34 -1.98
C GLN A 64 -6.85 9.16 -2.77
N LYS A 65 -6.64 8.01 -2.12
CA LYS A 65 -6.15 6.78 -2.78
C LYS A 65 -7.31 5.96 -3.36
N LEU A 66 -8.55 6.25 -2.99
CA LEU A 66 -9.74 5.60 -3.52
C LEU A 66 -10.27 6.42 -4.70
N ALA A 67 -10.30 5.81 -5.89
CA ALA A 67 -10.97 6.39 -7.03
C ALA A 67 -12.50 6.38 -6.84
N ASP A 68 -13.20 7.20 -7.63
CA ASP A 68 -14.65 7.19 -7.68
C ASP A 68 -15.18 5.78 -7.98
N ALA A 69 -16.16 5.35 -7.20
CA ALA A 69 -16.76 4.01 -7.26
C ALA A 69 -15.78 2.83 -7.07
N ALA A 70 -14.58 3.06 -6.50
CA ALA A 70 -13.62 1.99 -6.21
C ALA A 70 -14.15 0.92 -5.24
N VAL A 71 -15.07 1.30 -4.34
CA VAL A 71 -15.72 0.38 -3.40
C VAL A 71 -17.14 0.08 -3.86
N ALA A 72 -17.33 -1.11 -4.42
CA ALA A 72 -18.64 -1.56 -4.88
C ALA A 72 -19.51 -2.07 -3.72
N THR A 73 -20.84 -1.95 -3.84
CA THR A 73 -21.80 -2.28 -2.75
C THR A 73 -21.61 -3.68 -2.18
N GLN A 74 -21.34 -4.68 -3.00
CA GLN A 74 -21.10 -6.07 -2.58
C GLN A 74 -19.83 -6.28 -1.71
N LYS A 75 -18.94 -5.28 -1.65
CA LYS A 75 -17.75 -5.29 -0.78
C LYS A 75 -18.04 -4.70 0.61
N ILE A 76 -19.19 -4.06 0.77
CA ILE A 76 -19.64 -3.48 2.03
C ILE A 76 -20.53 -4.52 2.70
N LYS A 77 -20.14 -4.99 3.89
CA LYS A 77 -20.97 -5.88 4.70
C LYS A 77 -22.20 -5.13 5.23
N ASP A 78 -23.27 -5.87 5.51
CA ASP A 78 -24.42 -5.34 6.22
C ASP A 78 -23.98 -4.66 7.53
N ASP A 79 -24.60 -3.53 7.85
CA ASP A 79 -24.32 -2.67 9.01
C ASP A 79 -22.89 -2.09 9.10
N ALA A 80 -22.01 -2.30 8.11
CA ALA A 80 -20.67 -1.71 8.11
C ALA A 80 -20.70 -0.16 8.08
N ILE A 81 -21.76 0.40 7.49
CA ILE A 81 -22.02 1.84 7.43
C ILE A 81 -23.18 2.19 8.36
N THR A 82 -22.85 2.72 9.54
CA THR A 82 -23.84 3.17 10.53
C THR A 82 -24.41 4.55 10.16
N ALA A 83 -25.59 4.90 10.68
CA ALA A 83 -26.19 6.23 10.49
C ALA A 83 -25.21 7.38 10.83
N ALA A 84 -24.40 7.25 11.87
CA ALA A 84 -23.40 8.27 12.25
C ALA A 84 -22.33 8.55 11.17
N LYS A 85 -22.07 7.60 10.26
CA LYS A 85 -21.07 7.74 9.18
C LYS A 85 -21.61 8.46 7.94
N VAL A 86 -22.93 8.47 7.77
CA VAL A 86 -23.62 9.06 6.61
C VAL A 86 -24.50 10.25 6.98
N TYR A 87 -24.70 10.49 8.28
CA TYR A 87 -25.43 11.63 8.79
C TYR A 87 -24.69 12.92 8.44
N LYS A 88 -25.27 13.69 7.52
CA LYS A 88 -24.96 15.09 7.34
C LYS A 88 -25.92 15.89 8.23
N ALA A 89 -25.41 16.92 8.91
CA ALA A 89 -26.24 17.80 9.74
C ALA A 89 -27.47 18.28 8.96
N GLY A 90 -28.67 18.00 9.49
CA GLY A 90 -29.95 18.33 8.86
C GLY A 90 -30.53 17.26 7.91
N SER A 91 -29.87 16.12 7.72
CA SER A 91 -30.44 14.98 6.98
C SER A 91 -31.12 13.97 7.92
N VAL A 92 -32.37 13.63 7.62
CA VAL A 92 -33.09 12.54 8.27
C VAL A 92 -32.80 11.26 7.50
N ILE A 93 -31.97 10.38 8.06
CA ILE A 93 -31.76 9.04 7.52
C ILE A 93 -32.79 8.14 8.19
N THR A 94 -33.86 7.82 7.46
CA THR A 94 -34.87 6.88 7.94
C THR A 94 -35.08 5.80 6.89
N VAL A 95 -35.13 4.54 7.35
CA VAL A 95 -35.78 3.49 6.56
C VAL A 95 -37.28 3.56 6.81
N SER A 96 -38.11 3.16 5.84
CA SER A 96 -39.58 3.21 5.98
C SER A 96 -40.08 2.51 7.25
N ALA A 97 -39.40 1.45 7.71
CA ALA A 97 -39.71 0.76 8.96
C ALA A 97 -39.52 1.61 10.24
N GLN A 98 -38.71 2.68 10.20
CA GLN A 98 -38.51 3.60 11.32
C GLN A 98 -39.58 4.71 11.37
N ILE A 99 -40.40 4.82 10.33
CA ILE A 99 -41.50 5.78 10.26
C ILE A 99 -42.79 5.01 10.56
N ALA A 100 -43.24 5.06 11.81
CA ALA A 100 -44.58 4.55 12.15
C ALA A 100 -45.67 5.51 11.66
N GLU A 101 -46.86 4.97 11.44
CA GLU A 101 -48.01 5.75 10.98
C GLU A 101 -48.30 6.91 11.94
N ALA A 102 -48.63 8.07 11.36
CA ALA A 102 -48.93 9.32 12.08
C ALA A 102 -47.80 9.93 12.95
N ILE A 103 -46.56 9.41 12.93
CA ILE A 103 -45.43 10.05 13.63
C ILE A 103 -44.95 11.33 12.92
N ILE A 104 -44.97 11.35 11.57
CA ILE A 104 -44.67 12.56 10.80
C ILE A 104 -45.96 13.37 10.63
N LEU A 105 -46.13 14.37 11.48
CA LEU A 105 -47.27 15.28 11.45
C LEU A 105 -47.01 16.41 10.44
N THR A 106 -48.08 17.08 10.01
CA THR A 106 -48.00 18.26 9.13
C THR A 106 -47.09 19.36 9.70
N ALA A 107 -47.00 19.45 11.03
CA ALA A 107 -46.09 20.38 11.72
C ALA A 107 -44.60 20.03 11.53
N HIS A 108 -44.26 18.79 11.19
CA HIS A 108 -42.88 18.31 11.05
C HIS A 108 -42.29 18.54 9.64
N ILE A 109 -43.11 18.81 8.62
CA ILE A 109 -42.66 18.89 7.22
C ILE A 109 -42.48 20.31 6.68
N GLY A 110 -42.79 21.34 7.48
CA GLY A 110 -42.73 22.73 7.04
C GLY A 110 -43.77 23.04 5.96
N THR A 111 -44.45 24.18 6.09
CA THR A 111 -45.40 24.66 5.08
C THR A 111 -44.69 25.25 3.87
#